data_AF-A0A7K2Q182-F1
#
_entry.id   AF-A0A7K2Q182-F1
#
_cell.length_a   1.000
_cell.length_b   1.000
_cell.length_c   1.000
_cell.angle_alpha   90.00
_cell.angle_beta   90.00
_cell.angle_gamma   90.00
#
_symmetry.space_group_name_H-M   'P 1'
#
loop_
_entity.id
_entity.type
_entity.pdbx_description
1 polymer ?
#
loop_
_entity_poly.entity_id
_entity_poly.type
_entity_poly.pdbx_seq_one_letter_code
_entity_poly.pdbx_strand_id
1 'polypeptide(L)'
;VTGVSGSGKSTLVGQVLAQEVGERIADPGFPVRRLVEVDQKPIGRTPRSNLATYTGLFDVVRKLFAATAQARARGWKAGRFSFNVTGGRCETCQGEGFVSVELLFLPSTYTPCPECGGARYNTETLEVRYEGLNIAEVLGLTVESAAAFFAPVPAAARSLRALEEIGLGYLRLGQSATELSGG
;
A
#
# COMPACT_ATOMS: atom_id res chain seq x y z
N VAL A 1 7.64 -27.69 7.41
CA VAL A 1 6.89 -28.53 8.38
C VAL A 1 5.61 -29.01 7.71
N THR A 2 5.38 -30.33 7.64
CA THR A 2 4.21 -30.94 6.97
C THR A 2 3.38 -31.78 7.96
N GLY A 3 2.14 -32.12 7.61
CA GLY A 3 1.22 -32.89 8.47
C GLY A 3 -0.25 -32.48 8.33
N VAL A 4 -1.17 -33.31 8.83
CA VAL A 4 -2.63 -33.09 8.75
C VAL A 4 -3.09 -31.86 9.54
N SER A 5 -4.28 -31.32 9.21
CA SER A 5 -4.86 -30.22 10.00
C SER A 5 -5.03 -30.62 11.47
N GLY A 6 -4.75 -29.69 12.40
CA GLY A 6 -4.79 -29.97 13.84
C GLY A 6 -3.56 -30.67 14.43
N SER A 7 -2.58 -31.09 13.62
CA SER A 7 -1.36 -31.77 14.12
C SER A 7 -0.36 -30.87 14.86
N GLY A 8 -0.75 -29.65 15.25
CA GLY A 8 0.10 -28.72 15.99
C GLY A 8 1.17 -27.97 15.18
N LYS A 9 1.17 -28.03 13.84
CA LYS A 9 2.19 -27.37 12.99
C LYS A 9 2.33 -25.87 13.28
N SER A 10 1.21 -25.15 13.36
CA SER A 10 1.20 -23.70 13.61
C SER A 10 1.69 -23.37 15.01
N THR A 11 1.35 -24.18 16.01
CA THR A 11 1.85 -24.03 17.38
C THR A 11 3.36 -24.26 17.45
N LEU A 12 3.86 -25.33 16.82
CA LEU A 12 5.29 -25.63 16.81
C LEU A 12 6.10 -24.52 16.13
N VAL A 13 5.69 -24.08 14.94
CA VAL A 13 6.47 -23.11 14.14
C VAL A 13 6.24 -21.67 14.60
N GLY A 14 4.98 -21.24 14.68
CA GLY A 14 4.62 -19.83 14.89
C GLY A 14 4.48 -19.42 16.35
N GLN A 15 4.54 -20.35 17.30
CA GLN A 15 4.53 -20.00 18.74
C GLN A 15 5.83 -20.46 19.39
N VAL A 16 6.07 -21.77 19.43
CA VAL A 16 7.22 -22.33 20.17
C VAL A 16 8.55 -21.95 19.51
N LEU A 17 8.76 -22.31 18.24
CA LEU A 17 10.02 -22.03 17.57
C LEU A 17 10.28 -20.53 17.42
N ALA A 18 9.24 -19.75 17.07
CA ALA A 18 9.36 -18.29 16.97
C ALA A 18 9.78 -17.65 18.30
N GLN A 19 9.17 -18.07 19.41
CA GLN A 19 9.53 -17.59 20.74
C GLN A 19 10.97 -17.97 21.11
N GLU A 20 11.35 -19.24 20.98
CA GLU A 20 12.70 -19.74 21.32
C GLU A 20 13.79 -19.05 20.50
N VAL A 21 13.57 -18.87 19.20
CA VAL A 21 14.50 -18.14 18.32
C VAL A 21 14.56 -16.66 18.72
N GLY A 22 13.41 -16.05 19.04
CA GLY A 22 13.32 -14.66 19.48
C GLY A 22 14.10 -14.39 20.76
N GLU A 23 14.02 -15.28 21.75
CA GLU A 23 14.74 -15.17 23.02
C GLU A 23 16.25 -15.30 22.84
N ARG A 24 16.69 -16.16 21.92
CA ARG A 24 18.12 -16.44 21.68
C ARG A 24 18.79 -15.52 20.66
N ILE A 25 18.04 -14.68 19.96
CA ILE A 25 18.57 -13.86 18.85
C ILE A 25 19.63 -12.85 19.30
N ALA A 26 19.59 -12.47 20.58
CA ALA A 26 20.56 -11.57 21.19
C ALA A 26 21.85 -12.28 21.63
N ASP A 27 21.86 -13.61 21.71
CA ASP A 27 23.02 -14.38 22.15
C ASP A 27 24.15 -14.30 21.11
N PRO A 28 25.36 -13.86 21.49
CA PRO A 28 26.47 -13.71 20.54
C PRO A 28 26.85 -15.00 19.78
N GLY A 29 26.64 -16.16 20.43
CA GLY A 29 26.91 -17.49 19.89
C GLY A 29 25.76 -18.13 19.10
N PHE A 30 24.60 -17.48 19.01
CA PHE A 30 23.47 -17.99 18.24
C PHE A 30 23.60 -17.61 16.76
N PRO A 31 23.42 -18.56 15.81
CA PRO A 31 23.69 -18.31 14.39
C PRO A 31 22.64 -17.43 13.71
N VAL A 32 21.42 -17.34 14.25
CA VAL A 32 20.33 -16.54 13.66
C VAL A 32 20.42 -15.11 14.19
N ARG A 33 20.44 -14.14 13.27
CA ARG A 33 20.56 -12.70 13.60
C ARG A 33 19.26 -11.92 13.42
N ARG A 34 18.32 -12.48 12.66
CA ARG A 34 17.02 -11.85 12.42
C ARG A 34 15.96 -12.92 12.18
N LEU A 35 14.85 -12.80 12.90
CA LEU A 35 13.63 -13.55 12.68
C LEU A 35 12.63 -12.62 12.00
N VAL A 36 12.03 -13.07 10.91
CA VAL A 36 10.94 -12.36 10.23
C VAL A 36 9.79 -13.36 10.08
N GLU A 37 8.67 -13.04 10.71
CA GLU A 37 7.44 -13.82 10.60
C GLU A 37 6.54 -13.17 9.54
N VAL A 38 6.14 -13.98 8.55
CA VAL A 38 5.19 -13.58 7.52
C VAL A 38 3.96 -14.45 7.71
N ASP A 39 2.82 -13.81 7.99
CA ASP A 39 1.54 -14.48 8.17
C ASP A 39 0.52 -14.02 7.11
N GLN A 40 -0.67 -14.61 7.15
CA GLN A 40 -1.78 -14.29 6.24
C GLN A 40 -2.77 -13.29 6.86
N LYS A 41 -2.36 -12.54 7.90
CA LYS A 41 -3.23 -11.51 8.46
C LYS A 41 -3.35 -10.36 7.45
N PRO A 42 -4.52 -9.69 7.37
CA PRO A 42 -4.68 -8.56 6.48
C PRO A 42 -3.64 -7.49 6.72
N ILE A 43 -3.04 -7.00 5.64
CA ILE A 43 -1.96 -6.00 5.66
C ILE A 43 -2.42 -4.65 6.23
N GLY A 44 -3.72 -4.37 6.12
CA GLY A 44 -4.36 -3.21 6.71
C GLY A 44 -5.84 -3.47 6.94
N ARG A 45 -6.39 -2.83 7.98
CA ARG A 45 -7.83 -2.92 8.32
C ARG A 45 -8.65 -1.75 7.78
N THR A 46 -8.02 -0.81 7.09
CA THR A 46 -8.65 0.41 6.58
C THR A 46 -8.37 0.59 5.08
N PRO A 47 -9.26 1.27 4.34
CA PRO A 47 -9.07 1.58 2.91
C PRO A 47 -7.84 2.47 2.59
N ARG A 48 -7.23 3.06 3.63
CA ARG A 48 -6.03 3.89 3.52
C ARG A 48 -4.76 3.09 3.28
N SER A 49 -4.76 1.82 3.64
CA SER A 49 -3.62 0.93 3.38
C SER A 49 -3.75 0.34 1.97
N ASN A 50 -2.68 0.35 1.20
CA ASN A 50 -2.58 -0.26 -0.12
C ASN A 50 -1.13 -0.71 -0.39
N LEU A 51 -0.89 -1.36 -1.54
CA LEU A 51 0.44 -1.83 -1.90
C LEU A 51 1.48 -0.71 -1.95
N ALA A 52 1.10 0.46 -2.47
CA ALA A 52 2.01 1.60 -2.58
C ALA A 52 2.43 2.13 -1.20
N THR A 53 1.51 2.20 -0.23
CA THR A 53 1.84 2.66 1.12
C THR A 53 2.62 1.60 1.89
N TYR A 54 2.24 0.33 1.79
CA TYR A 54 2.88 -0.75 2.54
C TYR A 54 4.34 -1.00 2.11
N THR A 55 4.62 -0.91 0.80
CA THR A 55 5.97 -1.09 0.26
C THR A 55 6.85 0.16 0.31
N GLY A 56 6.31 1.29 0.78
CA GLY A 56 6.98 2.59 0.78
C GLY A 56 7.11 3.25 -0.61
N LEU A 57 6.63 2.61 -1.68
CA LEU A 57 6.65 3.15 -3.04
C LEU A 57 5.92 4.51 -3.13
N PHE A 58 4.84 4.68 -2.36
CA PHE A 58 4.04 5.89 -2.39
C PHE A 58 4.85 7.15 -2.02
N ASP A 59 5.85 7.03 -1.16
CA ASP A 59 6.73 8.16 -0.82
C ASP A 59 7.57 8.63 -2.00
N VAL A 60 8.00 7.69 -2.84
CA VAL A 60 8.72 7.98 -4.09
C VAL A 60 7.79 8.72 -5.04
N VAL A 61 6.57 8.19 -5.25
CA VAL A 61 5.55 8.81 -6.10
C VAL A 61 5.28 10.25 -5.66
N ARG A 62 5.00 10.49 -4.38
CA ARG A 62 4.71 11.83 -3.86
C ARG A 62 5.86 12.83 -4.07
N LYS A 63 7.11 12.37 -3.94
CA LYS A 63 8.29 13.20 -4.18
C LYS A 63 8.44 13.55 -5.66
N LEU A 64 8.17 12.61 -6.57
CA LEU A 64 8.17 12.87 -8.02
C LEU A 64 7.13 13.93 -8.40
N PHE A 65 5.89 13.79 -7.92
CA PHE A 65 4.82 14.75 -8.19
C PHE A 65 5.15 16.15 -7.64
N ALA A 66 5.71 16.24 -6.43
CA ALA A 66 6.17 17.51 -5.85
C ALA A 66 7.36 18.14 -6.60
N ALA A 67 8.12 17.35 -7.36
CA ALA A 67 9.22 17.84 -8.17
C ALA A 67 8.79 18.36 -9.56
N THR A 68 7.54 18.14 -9.98
CA THR A 68 7.01 18.65 -11.25
C THR A 68 7.01 20.19 -11.29
N ALA A 69 7.15 20.77 -12.48
CA ALA A 69 7.09 22.23 -12.65
C ALA A 69 5.75 22.82 -12.16
N GLN A 70 4.64 22.13 -12.43
CA GLN A 70 3.30 22.52 -12.01
C GLN A 70 3.14 22.57 -10.49
N ALA A 71 3.70 21.58 -9.77
CA ALA A 71 3.68 21.58 -8.31
C ALA A 71 4.60 22.65 -7.72
N ARG A 72 5.82 22.81 -8.29
CA ARG A 72 6.79 23.81 -7.85
C ARG A 72 6.27 25.23 -8.00
N ALA A 73 5.61 25.55 -9.12
CA ALA A 73 5.01 26.87 -9.37
C ALA A 73 3.93 27.22 -8.33
N ARG A 74 3.21 26.23 -7.81
CA ARG A 74 2.19 26.40 -6.76
C ARG A 74 2.75 26.26 -5.33
N GLY A 75 4.06 26.05 -5.17
CA GLY A 75 4.71 25.84 -3.88
C GLY A 75 4.35 24.51 -3.20
N TRP A 76 3.74 23.57 -3.93
CA TRP A 76 3.25 22.31 -3.35
C TRP A 76 4.39 21.34 -3.05
N LYS A 77 4.26 20.65 -1.90
CA LYS A 77 5.21 19.65 -1.42
C LYS A 77 4.60 18.26 -1.47
N ALA A 78 5.39 17.24 -1.16
CA ALA A 78 4.94 15.83 -1.14
C ALA A 78 3.73 15.59 -0.23
N GLY A 79 3.46 16.47 0.74
CA GLY A 79 2.24 16.43 1.57
C GLY A 79 0.96 16.66 0.77
N ARG A 80 0.97 17.57 -0.23
CA ARG A 80 -0.20 17.81 -1.11
C ARG A 80 -0.65 16.53 -1.82
N PHE A 81 0.30 15.68 -2.15
CA PHE A 81 0.11 14.43 -2.89
C PHE A 81 -0.14 13.22 -1.98
N SER A 82 -0.40 13.43 -0.69
CA SER A 82 -0.75 12.35 0.24
C SER A 82 -2.23 12.39 0.53
N PHE A 83 -2.96 11.31 0.22
CA PHE A 83 -4.36 11.18 0.60
C PHE A 83 -4.56 11.05 2.13
N ASN A 84 -3.50 10.82 2.90
CA ASN A 84 -3.57 10.68 4.36
C ASN A 84 -3.51 12.01 5.13
N VAL A 85 -3.22 13.13 4.45
CA VAL A 85 -3.09 14.45 5.09
C VAL A 85 -4.01 15.46 4.42
N THR A 86 -4.45 16.45 5.19
CA THR A 86 -5.27 17.56 4.69
C THR A 86 -4.52 18.39 3.66
N GLY A 87 -5.28 19.05 2.79
CA GLY A 87 -4.76 19.99 1.79
C GLY A 87 -5.01 19.53 0.36
N GLY A 88 -4.55 18.34 -0.04
CA GLY A 88 -4.76 17.82 -1.40
C GLY A 88 -5.73 16.65 -1.52
N ARG A 89 -6.05 15.98 -0.40
CA ARG A 89 -7.05 14.90 -0.36
C ARG A 89 -8.46 15.44 -0.60
N CYS A 90 -9.37 14.55 -0.98
CA CYS A 90 -10.80 14.83 -0.96
C CYS A 90 -11.27 14.88 0.51
N GLU A 91 -11.87 15.99 0.94
CA GLU A 91 -12.34 16.14 2.32
C GLU A 91 -13.64 15.35 2.59
N THR A 92 -14.48 15.12 1.59
CA THR A 92 -15.72 14.34 1.71
C THR A 92 -15.46 12.89 2.17
N CYS A 93 -14.49 12.21 1.56
CA CYS A 93 -14.07 10.86 1.97
C CYS A 93 -12.80 10.84 2.82
N GLN A 94 -12.28 12.00 3.21
CA GLN A 94 -11.02 12.16 3.94
C GLN A 94 -9.84 11.38 3.34
N GLY A 95 -9.81 11.25 2.00
CA GLY A 95 -8.78 10.54 1.25
C GLY A 95 -8.94 9.03 1.13
N GLU A 96 -10.05 8.46 1.61
CA GLU A 96 -10.30 7.01 1.51
C GLU A 96 -10.74 6.59 0.11
N GLY A 97 -11.39 7.50 -0.62
CA GLY A 97 -11.97 7.23 -1.94
C GLY A 97 -13.31 6.52 -1.89
N PHE A 98 -13.75 6.08 -0.71
CA PHE A 98 -15.03 5.44 -0.50
C PHE A 98 -15.75 6.10 0.67
N VAL A 99 -17.07 5.91 0.72
CA VAL A 99 -17.90 6.23 1.88
C VAL A 99 -18.60 4.95 2.33
N SER A 100 -18.69 4.72 3.64
CA SER A 100 -19.43 3.58 4.18
C SER A 100 -20.91 3.93 4.29
N VAL A 101 -21.76 3.07 3.76
CA VAL A 101 -23.21 3.14 4.00
C VAL A 101 -23.56 2.07 5.03
N GLU A 102 -24.04 2.50 6.19
CA GLU A 102 -24.51 1.60 7.22
C GLU A 102 -25.93 1.13 6.87
N LEU A 103 -26.10 -0.19 6.80
CA LEU A 103 -27.36 -0.84 6.49
C LEU A 103 -27.83 -1.54 7.76
N LEU A 104 -29.07 -1.30 8.17
CA LEU A 104 -29.58 -1.72 9.49
C LEU A 104 -29.43 -3.22 9.78
N PHE A 105 -29.45 -4.06 8.74
CA PHE A 105 -29.45 -5.52 8.85
C PHE A 105 -28.44 -6.22 7.92
N LEU A 106 -27.60 -5.45 7.22
CA LEU A 106 -26.63 -5.98 6.27
C LEU A 106 -25.23 -5.46 6.59
N PRO A 107 -24.16 -6.19 6.23
CA PRO A 107 -22.81 -5.66 6.31
C PRO A 107 -22.72 -4.32 5.59
N SER A 108 -22.03 -3.36 6.20
CA SER A 108 -21.80 -2.05 5.59
C SER A 108 -21.19 -2.20 4.21
N THR A 109 -21.71 -1.45 3.24
CA THR A 109 -21.18 -1.43 1.88
C THR A 109 -20.32 -0.19 1.69
N TYR A 110 -19.27 -0.35 0.90
CA TYR A 110 -18.39 0.75 0.50
C TYR A 110 -18.75 1.14 -0.93
N THR A 111 -19.11 2.41 -1.12
CA THR A 111 -19.36 2.95 -2.47
C THR A 111 -18.30 4.00 -2.79
N PRO A 112 -17.90 4.17 -4.07
CA PRO A 112 -17.00 5.23 -4.46
C PRO A 112 -17.52 6.58 -3.97
N CYS A 113 -16.62 7.42 -3.46
CA CYS A 113 -16.98 8.74 -2.95
C CYS A 113 -17.66 9.56 -4.08
N PRO A 114 -18.84 10.14 -3.85
CA PRO A 114 -19.57 10.88 -4.89
C PRO A 114 -18.84 12.15 -5.35
N GLU A 115 -18.01 12.73 -4.49
CA GLU A 115 -17.27 13.97 -4.79
C GLU A 115 -16.06 13.72 -5.71
N CYS A 116 -15.24 12.73 -5.37
CA CYS A 116 -13.99 12.46 -6.10
C CYS A 116 -14.05 11.25 -7.02
N GLY A 117 -15.18 10.53 -7.09
CA GLY A 117 -15.35 9.33 -7.89
C GLY A 117 -14.39 8.19 -7.53
N GLY A 118 -13.84 8.19 -6.32
CA GLY A 118 -12.80 7.24 -5.90
C GLY A 118 -11.36 7.71 -6.11
N ALA A 119 -11.12 8.89 -6.69
CA ALA A 119 -9.78 9.41 -6.96
C ALA A 119 -8.97 9.75 -5.69
N ARG A 120 -9.63 9.92 -4.54
CA ARG A 120 -9.04 10.27 -3.22
C ARG A 120 -8.49 11.70 -3.07
N TYR A 121 -8.45 12.49 -4.14
CA TYR A 121 -7.92 13.85 -4.16
C TYR A 121 -8.95 14.88 -4.61
N ASN A 122 -8.70 16.14 -4.29
CA ASN A 122 -9.43 17.27 -4.89
C ASN A 122 -8.97 17.54 -6.33
N THR A 123 -9.82 18.24 -7.08
CA THR A 123 -9.61 18.52 -8.51
C THR A 123 -8.30 19.23 -8.77
N GLU A 124 -7.91 20.21 -7.93
CA GLU A 124 -6.68 20.98 -8.15
C GLU A 124 -5.43 20.11 -8.00
N THR A 125 -5.45 19.12 -7.10
CA THR A 125 -4.32 18.19 -6.97
C THR A 125 -4.21 17.27 -8.18
N LEU A 126 -5.33 16.91 -8.80
CA LEU A 126 -5.38 16.06 -10.00
C LEU A 126 -4.97 16.80 -11.29
N GLU A 127 -4.86 18.13 -11.27
CA GLU A 127 -4.31 18.90 -12.39
C GLU A 127 -2.81 18.64 -12.60
N VAL A 128 -2.09 18.25 -11.54
CA VAL A 128 -0.65 18.00 -11.63
C VAL A 128 -0.39 16.65 -12.25
N ARG A 129 0.39 16.64 -13.33
CA ARG A 129 0.75 15.43 -14.07
C ARG A 129 2.26 15.15 -14.02
N TYR A 130 2.61 13.88 -13.88
CA TYR A 130 3.96 13.34 -14.03
C TYR A 130 3.93 12.34 -15.20
N GLU A 131 4.77 12.56 -16.21
CA GLU A 131 4.80 11.73 -17.44
C GLU A 131 3.40 11.51 -18.04
N GLY A 132 2.59 12.57 -18.08
CA GLY A 132 1.23 12.56 -18.64
C GLY A 132 0.12 12.07 -17.70
N LEU A 133 0.45 11.44 -16.56
CA LEU A 133 -0.54 10.91 -15.62
C LEU A 133 -0.65 11.74 -14.34
N ASN A 134 -1.87 11.92 -13.82
CA ASN A 134 -2.07 12.46 -12.48
C ASN A 134 -1.84 11.38 -11.40
N ILE A 135 -1.81 11.79 -10.14
CA ILE A 135 -1.46 10.86 -9.05
C ILE A 135 -2.49 9.74 -8.83
N ALA A 136 -3.77 10.00 -9.10
CA ALA A 136 -4.81 8.97 -8.99
C ALA A 136 -4.67 7.94 -10.12
N GLU A 137 -4.36 8.39 -11.34
CA GLU A 137 -4.08 7.53 -12.49
C GLU A 137 -2.83 6.65 -12.23
N VAL A 138 -1.76 7.22 -11.67
CA VAL A 138 -0.56 6.46 -11.25
C VAL A 138 -0.88 5.41 -10.19
N LEU A 139 -1.69 5.74 -9.19
CA LEU A 139 -2.16 4.76 -8.19
C LEU A 139 -3.10 3.70 -8.80
N GLY A 140 -3.72 3.99 -9.95
CA GLY A 140 -4.55 3.06 -10.70
C GLY A 140 -3.76 2.04 -11.54
N LEU A 141 -2.46 2.25 -11.76
CA LEU A 141 -1.61 1.32 -12.51
C LEU A 141 -1.49 -0.03 -11.79
N THR A 142 -1.43 -1.10 -12.57
CA THR A 142 -0.97 -2.41 -12.07
C THR A 142 0.51 -2.34 -11.70
N VAL A 143 0.98 -3.25 -10.85
CA VAL A 143 2.41 -3.34 -10.51
C VAL A 143 3.26 -3.48 -11.76
N GLU A 144 2.85 -4.32 -12.72
CA GLU A 144 3.56 -4.51 -14.00
C GLU A 144 3.61 -3.21 -14.82
N SER A 145 2.48 -2.51 -14.96
CA SER A 145 2.42 -1.23 -15.67
C SER A 145 3.26 -0.15 -14.97
N ALA A 146 3.25 -0.17 -13.63
CA ALA A 146 4.04 0.73 -12.82
C ALA A 146 5.54 0.45 -12.93
N ALA A 147 5.96 -0.82 -13.03
CA ALA A 147 7.36 -1.19 -13.26
C ALA A 147 7.89 -0.62 -14.58
N ALA A 148 7.10 -0.70 -15.65
CA ALA A 148 7.43 -0.07 -16.92
C ALA A 148 7.44 1.47 -16.81
N PHE A 149 6.41 2.06 -16.19
CA PHE A 149 6.27 3.52 -16.04
C PHE A 149 7.40 4.14 -15.20
N PHE A 150 7.84 3.44 -14.15
CA PHE A 150 8.92 3.89 -13.26
C PHE A 150 10.29 3.28 -13.58
N ALA A 151 10.46 2.67 -14.76
CA ALA A 151 11.76 2.18 -15.23
C ALA A 151 12.91 3.21 -15.09
N PRO A 152 12.72 4.52 -15.36
CA PRO A 152 13.78 5.52 -15.17
C PRO A 152 13.95 5.99 -13.71
N VAL A 153 13.24 5.42 -12.74
CA VAL A 153 13.25 5.82 -11.33
C VAL A 153 13.84 4.70 -10.44
N PRO A 154 15.16 4.72 -10.16
CA PRO A 154 15.83 3.67 -9.38
C PRO A 154 15.22 3.46 -7.98
N ALA A 155 14.72 4.52 -7.36
CA ALA A 155 14.10 4.47 -6.03
C ALA A 155 12.80 3.64 -5.99
N ALA A 156 12.11 3.48 -7.12
CA ALA A 156 10.89 2.68 -7.22
C ALA A 156 11.18 1.20 -7.56
N ALA A 157 12.32 0.94 -8.23
CA ALA A 157 12.63 -0.37 -8.81
C ALA A 157 12.63 -1.51 -7.79
N ARG A 158 13.16 -1.30 -6.58
CA ARG A 158 13.24 -2.34 -5.55
C ARG A 158 11.85 -2.83 -5.13
N SER A 159 10.92 -1.91 -4.83
CA SER A 159 9.57 -2.27 -4.37
C SER A 159 8.76 -2.92 -5.48
N LEU A 160 8.84 -2.41 -6.71
CA LEU A 160 8.12 -2.94 -7.86
C LEU A 160 8.62 -4.34 -8.24
N ARG A 161 9.94 -4.53 -8.34
CA ARG A 161 10.53 -5.85 -8.63
C ARG A 161 10.15 -6.89 -7.58
N ALA A 162 10.19 -6.54 -6.30
CA ALA A 162 9.80 -7.47 -5.24
C ALA A 162 8.33 -7.92 -5.39
N LEU A 163 7.42 -7.01 -5.73
CA LEU A 163 6.02 -7.35 -5.97
C LEU A 163 5.84 -8.23 -7.21
N GLU A 164 6.60 -7.99 -8.29
CA GLU A 164 6.59 -8.82 -9.49
C GLU A 164 7.12 -10.22 -9.25
N GLU A 165 8.24 -10.36 -8.53
CA GLU A 165 8.86 -11.65 -8.19
C GLU A 165 7.96 -12.53 -7.31
N ILE A 166 7.09 -11.92 -6.50
CA ILE A 166 6.08 -12.63 -5.68
C ILE A 166 4.83 -12.99 -6.50
N GLY A 167 4.69 -12.46 -7.72
CA GLY A 167 3.56 -12.73 -8.62
C GLY A 167 2.39 -11.76 -8.48
N LEU A 168 2.60 -10.58 -7.87
CA LEU A 168 1.56 -9.57 -7.64
C LEU A 168 1.44 -8.54 -8.77
N GLY A 169 2.01 -8.84 -9.95
CA GLY A 169 2.05 -7.94 -11.12
C GLY A 169 0.70 -7.36 -11.55
N TYR A 170 -0.38 -8.12 -11.35
CA TYR A 170 -1.74 -7.80 -11.76
C TYR A 170 -2.48 -6.85 -10.79
N LEU A 171 -2.00 -6.71 -9.55
CA LEU A 171 -2.66 -5.86 -8.55
C LEU A 171 -2.38 -4.38 -8.82
N ARG A 172 -3.34 -3.51 -8.50
CA ARG A 172 -3.17 -2.06 -8.62
C ARG A 172 -2.44 -1.49 -7.41
N LEU A 173 -1.58 -0.49 -7.63
CA LEU A 173 -0.80 0.16 -6.57
C LEU A 173 -1.67 0.72 -5.44
N GLY A 174 -2.80 1.34 -5.81
CA GLY A 174 -3.76 1.97 -4.91
C GLY A 174 -4.90 1.07 -4.45
N GLN A 175 -4.91 -0.22 -4.84
CA GLN A 175 -5.96 -1.17 -4.42
C GLN A 175 -6.00 -1.27 -2.90
N SER A 176 -7.20 -1.14 -2.32
CA SER A 176 -7.39 -1.17 -0.89
C SER A 176 -6.91 -2.50 -0.30
N ALA A 177 -6.18 -2.45 0.81
CA ALA A 177 -5.77 -3.64 1.55
C ALA A 177 -6.97 -4.48 2.02
N THR A 178 -8.15 -3.87 2.19
CA THR A 178 -9.38 -4.58 2.54
C THR A 178 -9.95 -5.41 1.40
N GLU A 179 -9.52 -5.15 0.16
CA GLU A 179 -9.90 -5.91 -1.05
C GLU A 179 -8.90 -7.00 -1.40
N LEU A 180 -7.78 -7.10 -0.66
CA LEU A 180 -6.76 -8.12 -0.89
C LEU A 180 -7.14 -9.42 -0.21
N SER A 181 -6.89 -10.53 -0.89
CA SER A 181 -6.89 -11.85 -0.26
C SER A 181 -5.81 -11.93 0.82
N GLY A 182 -5.95 -12.86 1.77
CA GLY A 182 -4.90 -13.13 2.76
C GLY A 182 -3.68 -13.88 2.21
N GLY A 183 -3.75 -14.38 0.98
CA GLY A 183 -2.65 -15.07 0.29
C GLY A 183 -1.70 -14.12 -0.44
#